data_AF-A0A8T0QSW4-F1
#
_entry.id   AF-A0A8T0QSW4-F1
#
_cell.length_a   1.000
_cell.length_b   1.000
_cell.length_c   1.000
_cell.angle_alpha   90.00
_cell.angle_beta   90.00
_cell.angle_gamma   90.00
#
_symmetry.space_group_name_H-M   'P 1'
#
loop_
_entity.id
_entity.type
_entity.pdbx_description
1 polymer ?
#
loop_
_entity_poly.entity_id
_entity_poly.type
_entity_poly.pdbx_seq_one_letter_code
_entity_poly.pdbx_strand_id
1 'polypeptide(L)'
;MGAGDRHLMKRKLQLQGMSASDGMLLKKTRISEEEGYGILEASKEAVAAVRLMRFKHIPGGLDIWMDHWLEMKAKMAAEEEEAIKNKKRKRVVKRRVPKALIDHMVAWPFGSANILTPVQLAKRSLERRRYYALSSFIEAKLRAYQQALIRQYNALGYAEDEIEVTDSEEEEED
;
A
#
# COMPACT_ATOMS: atom_id res chain seq x y z
N MET A 1 37.67 -59.13 13.26
CA MET A 1 36.66 -58.99 12.19
C MET A 1 35.29 -59.09 12.85
N GLY A 2 34.36 -58.14 12.91
CA GLY A 2 34.20 -56.83 12.31
C GLY A 2 32.70 -56.49 12.46
N ALA A 3 32.19 -56.42 13.69
CA ALA A 3 30.77 -56.16 13.98
C ALA A 3 30.41 -54.66 13.91
N GLY A 4 31.10 -53.91 13.04
CA GLY A 4 30.93 -52.47 12.84
C GLY A 4 30.00 -52.08 11.68
N ASP A 5 29.52 -53.04 10.87
CA ASP A 5 28.91 -52.73 9.57
C ASP A 5 27.39 -52.93 9.47
N ARG A 6 26.70 -53.28 10.57
CA ARG A 6 25.22 -53.35 10.57
C ARG A 6 24.54 -52.06 10.99
N HIS A 7 25.27 -51.10 11.55
CA HIS A 7 24.75 -49.78 11.90
C HIS A 7 24.96 -48.72 10.80
N LEU A 8 25.92 -48.94 9.87
CA LEU A 8 26.12 -48.04 8.73
C LEU A 8 25.09 -48.23 7.61
N MET A 9 24.57 -49.45 7.41
CA MET A 9 23.56 -49.67 6.36
C MET A 9 22.16 -49.15 6.71
N LYS A 10 21.81 -49.02 8.00
CA LYS A 10 20.56 -48.37 8.41
C LYS A 10 20.60 -46.84 8.28
N ARG A 11 21.79 -46.22 8.38
CA ARG A 11 21.97 -44.79 8.06
C ARG A 11 22.05 -44.51 6.56
N LYS A 12 22.50 -45.47 5.73
CA LYS A 12 22.49 -45.32 4.27
C LYS A 12 21.12 -45.57 3.63
N LEU A 13 20.28 -46.42 4.20
CA LEU A 13 18.90 -46.62 3.70
C LEU A 13 17.89 -45.56 4.17
N GLN A 14 18.16 -44.83 5.25
CA GLN A 14 17.39 -43.62 5.59
C GLN A 14 17.79 -42.38 4.76
N LEU A 15 18.92 -42.44 4.04
CA LEU A 15 19.41 -41.39 3.15
C LEU A 15 19.09 -41.64 1.67
N GLN A 16 18.34 -42.70 1.33
CA GLN A 16 17.99 -43.03 -0.06
C GLN A 16 16.49 -43.23 -0.27
N GLY A 17 15.68 -42.59 0.58
CA GLY A 17 14.20 -42.59 0.51
C GLY A 17 13.55 -41.26 0.89
N MET A 18 14.29 -40.14 0.85
CA MET A 18 13.75 -38.81 1.14
C MET A 18 14.02 -37.85 -0.01
N SER A 19 12.94 -37.53 -0.71
CA SER A 19 12.70 -36.32 -1.50
C SER A 19 13.41 -36.18 -2.85
N ALA A 20 12.83 -36.84 -3.84
CA ALA A 20 12.75 -36.25 -5.17
C ALA A 20 12.00 -34.91 -5.07
N SER A 21 12.55 -33.89 -5.75
CA SER A 21 11.84 -32.69 -6.19
C SER A 21 11.05 -31.96 -5.10
N ASP A 22 11.71 -31.05 -4.41
CA ASP A 22 11.02 -29.84 -3.96
C ASP A 22 11.90 -28.68 -4.37
N GLY A 23 11.43 -27.94 -5.38
CA GLY A 23 12.03 -26.67 -5.73
C GLY A 23 12.18 -25.83 -4.47
N MET A 24 13.17 -24.95 -4.45
CA MET A 24 13.12 -23.77 -3.60
C MET A 24 11.82 -23.04 -3.95
N LEU A 25 10.73 -23.47 -3.33
CA LEU A 25 9.55 -22.69 -3.08
C LEU A 25 10.12 -21.63 -2.15
N LEU A 26 10.64 -20.56 -2.76
CA LEU A 26 10.41 -19.23 -2.24
C LEU A 26 8.97 -19.32 -1.76
N LYS A 27 8.79 -19.36 -0.44
CA LYS A 27 7.52 -19.03 0.16
C LYS A 27 7.34 -17.56 -0.21
N LYS A 28 6.94 -17.32 -1.47
CA LYS A 28 5.91 -16.36 -1.81
C LYS A 28 4.85 -16.70 -0.81
N THR A 29 4.87 -15.97 0.31
CA THR A 29 3.66 -15.57 0.99
C THR A 29 2.74 -15.15 -0.14
N ARG A 30 1.97 -16.12 -0.66
CA ARG A 30 0.71 -15.87 -1.31
C ARG A 30 -0.07 -15.21 -0.20
N ILE A 31 0.07 -13.89 -0.13
CA ILE A 31 -0.99 -13.04 0.36
C ILE A 31 -2.21 -13.59 -0.37
N SER A 32 -3.17 -14.09 0.41
CA SER A 32 -4.39 -14.68 -0.14
C SER A 32 -4.92 -13.72 -1.19
N GLU A 33 -5.38 -14.23 -2.33
CA GLU A 33 -5.99 -13.39 -3.38
C GLU A 33 -7.19 -12.57 -2.83
N GLU A 34 -7.68 -12.91 -1.64
CA GLU A 34 -8.71 -12.22 -0.86
C GLU A 34 -8.20 -10.97 -0.10
N GLU A 35 -6.95 -10.92 0.36
CA GLU A 35 -6.31 -9.71 0.90
C GLU A 35 -5.46 -9.08 -0.20
N GLY A 36 -6.05 -8.18 -1.01
CA GLY A 36 -5.29 -7.43 -2.00
C GLY A 36 -4.09 -6.67 -1.40
N TYR A 37 -3.21 -6.12 -2.24
CA TYR A 37 -2.03 -5.36 -1.78
C TYR A 37 -2.37 -4.00 -1.11
N GLY A 38 -3.65 -3.76 -0.80
CA GLY A 38 -4.15 -2.50 -0.22
C GLY A 38 -3.99 -1.29 -1.15
N ILE A 39 -3.85 -1.52 -2.46
CA ILE A 39 -3.53 -0.46 -3.43
C ILE A 39 -4.68 0.52 -3.56
N LEU A 40 -5.92 0.04 -3.65
CA LEU A 40 -7.11 0.87 -3.74
C LEU A 40 -7.25 1.81 -2.53
N GLU A 41 -7.16 1.29 -1.31
CA GLU A 41 -7.26 2.10 -0.10
C GLU A 41 -6.09 3.09 0.00
N ALA A 42 -4.85 2.64 -0.28
CA ALA A 42 -3.70 3.52 -0.27
C ALA A 42 -3.79 4.62 -1.35
N SER A 43 -4.36 4.31 -2.51
CA SER A 43 -4.62 5.27 -3.59
C SER A 43 -5.65 6.32 -3.17
N LYS A 44 -6.79 5.89 -2.60
CA LYS A 44 -7.82 6.78 -2.05
C LYS A 44 -7.25 7.71 -0.98
N GLU A 45 -6.49 7.15 -0.03
CA GLU A 45 -5.86 7.95 1.02
C GLU A 45 -4.81 8.92 0.47
N ALA A 46 -4.02 8.52 -0.52
CA ALA A 46 -3.03 9.39 -1.16
C ALA A 46 -3.71 10.56 -1.89
N VAL A 47 -4.76 10.30 -2.68
CA VAL A 47 -5.55 11.32 -3.36
C VAL A 47 -6.21 12.25 -2.34
N ALA A 48 -6.80 11.70 -1.28
CA ALA A 48 -7.39 12.47 -0.19
C ALA A 48 -6.36 13.38 0.50
N ALA A 49 -5.17 12.86 0.78
CA ALA A 49 -4.11 13.62 1.42
C ALA A 49 -3.62 14.78 0.53
N VAL A 50 -3.43 14.56 -0.77
CA VAL A 50 -3.03 15.62 -1.72
C VAL A 50 -4.04 16.78 -1.73
N ARG A 51 -5.35 16.50 -1.59
CA ARG A 51 -6.38 17.54 -1.50
C ARG A 51 -6.19 18.49 -0.32
N LEU A 52 -5.52 18.06 0.76
CA LEU A 52 -5.21 18.91 1.91
C LEU A 52 -4.23 20.04 1.58
N MET A 53 -3.47 19.95 0.47
CA MET A 53 -2.57 21.05 0.04
C MET A 53 -3.31 22.37 -0.17
N ARG A 54 -4.62 22.34 -0.43
CA ARG A 54 -5.46 23.56 -0.54
C ARG A 54 -5.37 24.45 0.70
N PHE A 55 -5.20 23.85 1.88
CA PHE A 55 -5.15 24.56 3.16
C PHE A 55 -3.88 25.40 3.33
N LYS A 56 -2.82 25.15 2.53
CA LYS A 56 -1.60 25.95 2.52
C LYS A 56 -1.86 27.43 2.23
N HIS A 57 -2.87 27.72 1.40
CA HIS A 57 -3.16 29.07 0.92
C HIS A 57 -4.30 29.76 1.68
N ILE A 58 -4.90 29.08 2.65
CA ILE A 58 -6.04 29.58 3.42
C ILE A 58 -5.52 30.10 4.76
N PRO A 59 -5.82 31.36 5.15
CA PRO A 59 -5.50 31.86 6.50
C PRO A 59 -6.10 30.94 7.57
N GLY A 60 -5.27 30.43 8.48
CA GLY A 60 -5.68 29.44 9.48
C GLY A 60 -5.94 28.02 8.93
N GLY A 61 -5.82 27.79 7.62
CA GLY A 61 -6.03 26.47 7.01
C GLY A 61 -5.07 25.40 7.54
N LEU A 62 -3.82 25.77 7.82
CA LEU A 62 -2.82 24.89 8.43
C LEU A 62 -3.12 24.51 9.88
N ASP A 63 -4.13 25.11 10.52
CA ASP A 63 -4.57 24.73 11.87
C ASP A 63 -5.64 23.64 11.84
N ILE A 64 -6.45 23.61 10.78
CA ILE A 64 -7.65 22.75 10.68
C ILE A 64 -7.47 21.56 9.73
N TRP A 65 -6.31 21.42 9.08
CA TRP A 65 -6.12 20.39 8.06
C TRP A 65 -6.31 18.96 8.61
N MET A 66 -5.96 18.73 9.88
CA MET A 66 -6.10 17.43 10.53
C MET A 66 -7.57 17.11 10.82
N ASP A 67 -8.34 18.09 11.28
CA ASP A 67 -9.79 17.92 11.49
C ASP A 67 -10.47 17.58 10.17
N HIS A 68 -10.08 18.27 9.09
CA HIS A 68 -10.59 17.96 7.76
C HIS A 68 -10.15 16.58 7.26
N TRP A 69 -8.94 16.13 7.59
CA TRP A 69 -8.52 14.75 7.30
C TRP A 69 -9.40 13.72 8.01
N LEU A 70 -9.70 13.93 9.30
CA LEU A 70 -10.58 13.06 10.07
C LEU A 70 -12.00 13.06 9.52
N GLU A 71 -12.53 14.22 9.14
CA GLU A 71 -13.84 14.33 8.49
C GLU A 71 -13.87 13.55 7.16
N MET A 72 -12.81 13.66 6.34
CA MET A 72 -12.70 12.87 5.11
C MET A 72 -12.66 11.37 5.38
N LYS A 73 -11.90 10.90 6.38
CA LYS A 73 -11.88 9.48 6.77
C LYS A 73 -13.26 9.01 7.23
N ALA A 74 -13.97 9.82 8.02
CA ALA A 74 -15.32 9.50 8.47
C ALA A 74 -16.31 9.40 7.30
N LYS A 75 -16.25 10.32 6.33
CA LYS A 75 -17.08 10.27 5.11
C LYS A 75 -16.80 9.03 4.27
N MET A 76 -15.53 8.69 4.04
CA MET A 76 -15.19 7.48 3.29
C MET A 76 -15.69 6.20 3.98
N ALA A 77 -15.57 6.11 5.31
CA ALA A 77 -16.10 4.99 6.08
C ALA A 77 -17.64 4.91 5.99
N ALA A 78 -18.33 6.05 6.08
CA ALA A 78 -19.78 6.11 5.94
C ALA A 78 -20.24 5.73 4.52
N GLU A 79 -19.55 6.20 3.47
CA GLU A 79 -19.83 5.83 2.07
C GLU A 79 -19.58 4.33 1.79
N GLU A 80 -18.61 3.73 2.47
CA GLU A 80 -18.37 2.29 2.42
C GLU A 80 -19.48 1.49 3.11
N GLU A 81 -19.87 1.90 4.31
CA GLU A 81 -20.99 1.31 5.05
C GLU A 81 -22.31 1.42 4.27
N GLU A 82 -22.58 2.59 3.68
CA GLU A 82 -23.79 2.83 2.88
C GLU A 82 -23.79 1.96 1.60
N ALA A 83 -22.64 1.79 0.95
CA ALA A 83 -22.53 0.94 -0.22
C ALA A 83 -22.81 -0.54 0.11
N ILE A 84 -22.32 -1.02 1.26
CA ILE A 84 -22.60 -2.37 1.77
C ILE A 84 -24.10 -2.52 2.06
N LYS A 85 -24.69 -1.56 2.77
CA LYS A 85 -26.11 -1.56 3.13
C LYS A 85 -27.02 -1.57 1.91
N ASN A 86 -26.71 -0.73 0.92
CA ASN A 86 -27.53 -0.56 -0.29
C ASN A 86 -27.19 -1.58 -1.38
N LYS A 87 -26.30 -2.55 -1.12
CA LYS A 87 -25.78 -3.51 -2.12
C LYS A 87 -25.33 -2.81 -3.40
N LYS A 88 -24.85 -1.56 -3.30
CA LYS A 88 -24.38 -0.78 -4.45
C LYS A 88 -23.19 -1.53 -5.03
N ARG A 89 -23.32 -1.99 -6.28
CA ARG A 89 -22.24 -2.69 -6.98
C ARG A 89 -21.15 -1.66 -7.30
N LYS A 90 -20.10 -1.61 -6.48
CA LYS A 90 -18.87 -0.87 -6.82
C LYS A 90 -18.03 -1.74 -7.72
N ARG A 91 -17.74 -1.26 -8.93
CA ARG A 91 -16.86 -1.95 -9.86
C ARG A 91 -15.44 -1.46 -9.65
N VAL A 92 -14.53 -2.36 -9.29
CA VAL A 92 -13.10 -2.06 -9.25
C VAL A 92 -12.50 -2.35 -10.63
N VAL A 93 -12.00 -1.32 -11.29
CA VAL A 93 -11.27 -1.44 -12.54
C VAL A 93 -9.78 -1.53 -12.23
N LYS A 94 -9.13 -2.57 -12.75
CA LYS A 94 -7.68 -2.77 -12.61
C LYS A 94 -6.97 -2.24 -13.84
N ARG A 95 -5.96 -1.40 -13.63
CA ARG A 95 -5.13 -0.83 -14.70
C ARG A 95 -3.68 -1.23 -14.51
N ARG A 96 -3.08 -1.81 -15.56
CA ARG A 96 -1.67 -2.17 -15.55
C ARG A 96 -0.79 -0.94 -15.36
N VAL A 97 0.09 -1.00 -14.37
CA VAL A 97 1.10 0.04 -14.13
C VAL A 97 2.31 -0.20 -15.04
N PRO A 98 2.75 0.79 -15.83
CA PRO A 98 3.95 0.65 -16.66
C PRO A 98 5.19 0.38 -15.81
N LYS A 99 6.07 -0.53 -16.26
CA LYS A 99 7.34 -0.82 -15.56
C LYS A 99 8.18 0.43 -15.33
N ALA A 100 8.23 1.34 -16.32
CA ALA A 100 8.95 2.60 -16.19
C ALA A 100 8.44 3.46 -15.02
N LEU A 101 7.14 3.41 -14.70
CA LEU A 101 6.59 4.11 -13.54
C LEU A 101 7.02 3.43 -12.23
N ILE A 102 7.05 2.10 -12.18
CA ILE A 102 7.57 1.35 -11.02
C ILE A 102 9.05 1.66 -10.80
N ASP A 103 9.87 1.61 -11.85
CA ASP A 103 11.30 1.94 -11.77
C ASP A 103 11.52 3.37 -11.26
N HIS A 104 10.69 4.32 -11.72
CA HIS A 104 10.71 5.69 -11.21
C HIS A 104 10.35 5.77 -9.72
N MET A 105 9.29 5.07 -9.27
CA MET A 105 8.90 5.04 -7.85
C MET A 105 9.98 4.42 -6.95
N VAL A 106 10.71 3.41 -7.46
CA VAL A 106 11.85 2.80 -6.75
C VAL A 106 13.02 3.76 -6.66
N ALA A 107 13.36 4.44 -7.76
CA ALA A 107 14.47 5.38 -7.81
C ALA A 107 14.21 6.67 -7.01
N TRP A 108 12.95 7.14 -7.00
CA TRP A 108 12.55 8.42 -6.41
C TRP A 108 11.32 8.27 -5.50
N PRO A 109 11.46 7.60 -4.33
CA PRO A 109 10.34 7.43 -3.41
C PRO A 109 9.98 8.76 -2.72
N PHE A 110 8.68 9.02 -2.55
CA PHE A 110 8.19 10.25 -1.89
C PHE A 110 8.75 10.43 -0.48
N GLY A 111 9.23 11.64 -0.15
CA GLY A 111 9.77 11.97 1.18
C GLY A 111 11.19 11.51 1.46
N SER A 112 11.96 11.17 0.41
CA SER A 112 13.37 10.77 0.54
C SER A 112 14.35 11.95 0.59
N ALA A 113 13.94 13.15 0.19
CA ALA A 113 14.87 14.23 -0.12
C ALA A 113 15.04 15.32 0.96
N ASN A 114 14.11 15.51 1.90
CA ASN A 114 14.10 16.74 2.74
C ASN A 114 13.61 16.53 4.18
N ILE A 115 14.21 15.59 4.92
CA ILE A 115 13.85 15.37 6.32
C ILE A 115 14.64 16.33 7.22
N LEU A 116 13.99 17.39 7.71
CA LEU A 116 14.54 18.24 8.77
C LEU A 116 14.55 17.45 10.08
N THR A 117 15.66 17.52 10.83
CA THR A 117 15.68 16.94 12.18
C THR A 117 14.72 17.71 13.09
N PRO A 118 14.19 17.08 14.17
CA PRO A 118 13.33 17.78 15.13
C PRO A 118 13.95 19.09 15.65
N VAL A 119 15.27 19.09 15.88
CA VAL A 119 16.03 20.27 16.30
C VAL A 119 16.06 21.36 15.23
N GLN A 120 16.29 21.00 13.97
CA GLN A 120 16.27 21.96 12.85
C GLN A 120 14.87 22.52 12.60
N LEU A 121 13.83 21.70 12.79
CA LEU A 121 12.44 22.09 12.64
C LEU A 121 11.98 23.01 13.77
N ALA A 122 12.41 22.76 15.01
CA ALA A 122 12.10 23.60 16.17
C ALA A 122 12.60 25.05 16.02
N LYS A 123 13.69 25.27 15.26
CA LYS A 123 14.24 26.59 14.95
C LYS A 123 13.45 27.36 13.88
N ARG A 124 12.38 26.79 13.32
CA ARG A 124 11.56 27.40 12.27
C ARG A 124 10.33 28.10 12.83
N SER A 125 9.78 29.03 12.05
CA SER A 125 8.51 29.68 12.37
C SER A 125 7.39 28.65 12.58
N LEU A 126 6.39 29.02 13.39
CA LEU A 126 5.23 28.17 13.62
C LEU A 126 4.56 27.74 12.32
N GLU A 127 4.36 28.68 11.39
CA GLU A 127 3.82 28.41 10.06
C GLU A 127 4.65 27.38 9.28
N ARG A 128 5.99 27.51 9.27
CA ARG A 128 6.85 26.55 8.59
C ARG A 128 6.79 25.17 9.25
N ARG A 129 6.68 25.09 10.57
CA ARG A 129 6.50 23.81 11.28
C ARG A 129 5.17 23.14 10.91
N ARG A 130 4.08 23.91 10.84
CA ARG A 130 2.77 23.40 10.43
C ARG A 130 2.75 22.94 8.97
N TYR A 131 3.35 23.72 8.07
CA TYR A 131 3.50 23.33 6.68
C TYR A 131 4.32 22.04 6.53
N TYR A 132 5.43 21.93 7.28
CA TYR A 132 6.24 20.72 7.27
C TYR A 132 5.47 19.49 7.77
N ALA A 133 4.64 19.65 8.81
CA ALA A 133 3.78 18.57 9.29
C ALA A 133 2.77 18.11 8.21
N LEU A 134 2.09 19.06 7.56
CA LEU A 134 1.17 18.76 6.45
C LEU A 134 1.90 18.07 5.28
N SER A 135 3.02 18.63 4.83
CA SER A 135 3.81 18.07 3.71
C SER A 135 4.31 16.66 4.02
N SER A 136 4.84 16.44 5.21
CA SER A 136 5.34 15.12 5.65
C SER A 136 4.21 14.10 5.73
N PHE A 137 3.03 14.52 6.19
CA PHE A 137 1.85 13.66 6.23
C PHE A 137 1.42 13.22 4.83
N ILE A 138 1.36 14.16 3.88
CA ILE A 138 0.98 13.88 2.49
C ILE A 138 2.01 12.96 1.83
N GLU A 139 3.30 13.26 2.00
CA GLU A 139 4.39 12.42 1.49
C GLU A 139 4.35 11.00 2.06
N ALA A 140 3.99 10.83 3.33
CA ALA A 140 3.84 9.50 3.94
C ALA A 140 2.71 8.70 3.28
N LYS A 141 1.56 9.32 2.98
CA LYS A 141 0.44 8.67 2.28
C LYS A 141 0.80 8.30 0.84
N LEU A 142 1.43 9.20 0.11
CA LEU A 142 1.94 8.93 -1.24
C LEU A 142 2.98 7.80 -1.26
N ARG A 143 3.88 7.77 -0.27
CA ARG A 143 4.86 6.68 -0.12
C ARG A 143 4.19 5.35 0.16
N ALA A 144 3.16 5.31 1.01
CA ALA A 144 2.43 4.07 1.29
C ALA A 144 1.81 3.48 0.01
N TYR A 145 1.20 4.33 -0.81
CA TYR A 145 0.69 3.94 -2.13
C TYR A 145 1.79 3.42 -3.07
N GLN A 146 2.91 4.14 -3.23
CA GLN A 146 4.04 3.66 -4.04
C GLN A 146 4.57 2.31 -3.54
N GLN A 147 4.66 2.13 -2.22
CA GLN A 147 5.14 0.89 -1.63
C GLN A 147 4.18 -0.28 -1.86
N ALA A 148 2.87 -0.05 -1.87
CA ALA A 148 1.89 -1.08 -2.21
C ALA A 148 2.10 -1.58 -3.66
N LEU A 149 2.25 -0.66 -4.62
CA LEU A 149 2.53 -0.99 -6.02
C LEU A 149 3.86 -1.73 -6.21
N ILE A 150 4.94 -1.25 -5.57
CA ILE A 150 6.25 -1.88 -5.64
C ILE A 150 6.21 -3.30 -5.05
N ARG A 151 5.51 -3.50 -3.92
CA ARG A 151 5.34 -4.82 -3.31
C ARG A 151 4.62 -5.78 -4.24
N GLN A 152 3.54 -5.34 -4.88
CA GLN A 152 2.83 -6.15 -5.87
C GLN A 152 3.73 -6.49 -7.06
N TYR A 153 4.47 -5.51 -7.58
CA TYR A 153 5.41 -5.74 -8.68
C TYR A 153 6.49 -6.77 -8.33
N ASN A 154 7.12 -6.64 -7.17
CA ASN A 154 8.16 -7.56 -6.72
C ASN A 154 7.64 -8.98 -6.52
N ALA A 155 6.38 -9.13 -6.12
CA ALA A 155 5.76 -10.42 -5.94
C ALA A 155 5.30 -11.03 -7.27
N LEU A 156 4.60 -10.28 -8.12
CA LEU A 156 3.90 -10.83 -9.29
C LEU A 156 4.68 -10.66 -10.60
N GLY A 157 5.75 -9.88 -10.61
CA GLY A 157 6.39 -9.38 -11.83
C GLY A 157 5.61 -8.25 -12.48
N TYR A 158 4.56 -7.76 -11.80
CA TYR A 158 3.69 -6.70 -12.28
C TYR A 158 2.86 -6.03 -11.18
N ALA A 159 2.39 -4.82 -11.45
CA ALA A 159 1.46 -4.12 -10.60
C ALA A 159 0.22 -3.63 -11.37
N GLU A 160 -0.91 -3.66 -10.69
CA GLU A 160 -2.20 -3.17 -11.16
C GLU A 160 -2.71 -2.13 -10.17
N ASP A 161 -2.96 -0.94 -10.68
CA ASP A 161 -3.64 0.11 -9.93
C ASP A 161 -5.14 -0.16 -9.94
N GLU A 162 -5.80 0.13 -8.83
CA GLU A 162 -7.21 -0.18 -8.61
C GLU A 162 -7.99 1.12 -8.52
N ILE A 163 -9.02 1.27 -9.35
CA ILE A 163 -9.90 2.44 -9.37
C ILE A 163 -11.33 1.97 -9.17
N GLU A 164 -12.00 2.51 -8.16
CA GLU A 164 -13.44 2.32 -8.00
C GLU A 164 -14.22 3.19 -8.97
N VAL A 165 -15.16 2.56 -9.66
CA VAL A 165 -16.17 3.21 -10.51
C VAL A 165 -17.54 2.80 -9.97
N THR A 166 -18.40 3.79 -9.74
CA THR A 166 -19.80 3.56 -9.39
C THR A 166 -20.60 3.45 -10.69
N ASP A 167 -21.27 2.32 -10.92
CA ASP A 167 -22.35 2.29 -11.92
C ASP A 167 -23.51 3.11 -11.36
N SER A 168 -23.70 4.31 -11.89
CA SER A 168 -24.98 4.99 -11.81
C SER A 168 -25.84 4.47 -12.94
N GLU A 169 -26.31 3.23 -12.83
CA GLU A 169 -27.48 2.77 -13.59
C GLU A 169 -28.71 3.10 -12.75
N GLU A 170 -29.29 4.28 -13.01
CA GLU A 170 -30.73 4.46 -12.81
C GLU A 170 -31.40 3.56 -13.85
N GLU A 171 -31.74 2.33 -13.45
CA GLU A 171 -32.80 1.57 -14.11
C GLU A 171 -34.10 2.35 -13.84
N GLU A 172 -34.45 3.29 -14.73
CA GLU A 172 -35.86 3.65 -14.91
C GLU A 172 -36.55 2.42 -15.55
N GLU A 173 -37.20 1.62 -14.70
CA GLU A 173 -38.23 0.65 -15.13
C GLU A 173 -39.41 1.43 -15.75
N ASP A 174 -39.85 0.96 -16.92
CA ASP A 174 -40.92 1.46 -17.79
C ASP A 174 -42.26 1.82 -17.12
#